data_AF-A0A6V8L538-F1
#
_entry.id   AF-A0A6V8L538-F1
#
_cell.length_a   1.000
_cell.length_b   1.000
_cell.length_c   1.000
_cell.angle_alpha   90.00
_cell.angle_beta   90.00
_cell.angle_gamma   90.00
#
_symmetry.space_group_name_H-M   'P 1'
#
loop_
_entity.id
_entity.type
_entity.pdbx_description
1 polymer ?
#
loop_
_entity_poly.entity_id
_entity_poly.type
_entity_poly.pdbx_seq_one_letter_code
_entity_poly.pdbx_strand_id
1 'polypeptide(L)'
;MTVFPARRAVPRSGRSPVPNVDHHPVLEAVRPTPLEWARRRRAERDAKRVEAAGNRALTRLDHLGPAWHVVDWPRTEVPAAPWLDIDGRARDERAGFLAIGPSGLFAVTVADHGRARVMIAGDVVQINGKRPGYFAEARRDAKRASKALSAAVGMAVPVTPVLTFVGSGQISVYGLPKDCLVATHRELDRLLVAGGQRISPATAEKLSQVARHPATWLNAPYRSSADYRWYEDGRTAADKRSARR
;
A
#
# COMPACT_ATOMS: atom_id res chain seq x y z
N MET A 1 -33.46 93.71 28.07
CA MET A 1 -32.01 93.92 28.29
C MET A 1 -31.31 92.57 28.20
N THR A 2 -30.29 92.53 27.36
CA THR A 2 -29.52 91.38 26.88
C THR A 2 -28.69 90.67 27.95
N VAL A 3 -28.68 89.33 27.93
CA VAL A 3 -27.60 88.49 28.47
C VAL A 3 -27.37 87.32 27.52
N PHE A 4 -26.20 87.28 26.87
CA PHE A 4 -25.70 86.11 26.13
C PHE A 4 -25.24 85.04 27.15
N PRO A 5 -25.27 83.75 26.79
CA PRO A 5 -23.97 83.12 26.57
C PRO A 5 -23.89 82.07 25.43
N ALA A 6 -22.75 82.16 24.74
CA ALA A 6 -21.89 81.09 24.24
C ALA A 6 -22.49 79.71 23.91
N ARG A 7 -22.46 79.34 22.63
CA ARG A 7 -22.23 77.95 22.20
C ARG A 7 -20.94 77.85 21.39
N ARG A 8 -20.05 77.03 21.94
CA ARG A 8 -18.72 76.65 21.47
C ARG A 8 -18.85 75.76 20.23
N ALA A 9 -18.12 76.07 19.17
CA ALA A 9 -17.97 75.22 18.00
C ALA A 9 -17.23 73.92 18.38
N VAL A 10 -17.77 72.78 17.96
CA VAL A 10 -17.12 71.46 18.07
C VAL A 10 -16.47 71.14 16.72
N PRO A 11 -15.18 70.79 16.66
CA PRO A 11 -14.55 70.41 15.40
C PRO A 11 -15.02 69.02 14.95
N ARG A 12 -15.39 68.92 13.66
CA ARG A 12 -15.69 67.67 12.95
C ARG A 12 -14.41 66.84 12.87
N SER A 13 -14.33 65.73 13.61
CA SER A 13 -13.31 64.71 13.40
C SER A 13 -13.55 64.03 12.05
N GLY A 14 -12.57 64.16 11.15
CA GLY A 14 -12.52 63.44 9.89
C GLY A 14 -12.47 61.94 10.15
N ARG A 15 -13.37 61.20 9.50
CA ARG A 15 -13.42 59.75 9.51
C ARG A 15 -12.40 59.25 8.48
N SER A 16 -11.24 58.77 8.92
CA SER A 16 -10.35 58.00 8.04
C SER A 16 -11.03 56.68 7.67
N PRO A 17 -10.97 56.21 6.41
CA PRO A 17 -11.50 54.90 6.05
C PRO A 17 -10.57 53.83 6.62
N VAL A 18 -11.13 52.91 7.41
CA VAL A 18 -10.45 51.67 7.80
C VAL A 18 -10.13 50.84 6.54
N PRO A 19 -8.93 50.24 6.43
CA PRO A 19 -8.63 49.35 5.33
C PRO A 19 -9.53 48.12 5.39
N ASN A 20 -10.10 47.77 4.25
CA ASN A 20 -10.94 46.60 4.05
C ASN A 20 -10.17 45.35 4.48
N VAL A 21 -10.63 44.67 5.53
CA VAL A 21 -10.04 43.40 5.95
C VAL A 21 -10.35 42.40 4.84
N ASP A 22 -9.32 41.90 4.18
CA ASP A 22 -9.44 40.81 3.21
C ASP A 22 -10.19 39.65 3.87
N HIS A 23 -11.45 39.47 3.46
CA HIS A 23 -12.20 38.26 3.72
C HIS A 23 -11.52 37.15 2.93
N HIS A 24 -10.53 36.49 3.54
CA HIS A 24 -10.16 35.15 3.10
C HIS A 24 -11.44 34.32 3.10
N PRO A 25 -11.88 33.77 1.94
CA PRO A 25 -13.04 32.90 1.94
C PRO A 25 -12.66 31.73 2.84
N VAL A 26 -13.35 31.63 3.98
CA VAL A 26 -13.35 30.42 4.78
C VAL A 26 -13.78 29.34 3.81
N LEU A 27 -12.86 28.43 3.45
CA LEU A 27 -13.17 27.28 2.62
C LEU A 27 -14.25 26.51 3.36
N GLU A 28 -15.51 26.80 3.02
CA GLU A 28 -16.67 26.19 3.61
C GLU A 28 -16.52 24.71 3.32
N ALA A 29 -16.29 23.93 4.38
CA ALA A 29 -16.05 22.51 4.25
C ALA A 29 -17.29 21.90 3.59
N VAL A 30 -17.19 21.64 2.28
CA VAL A 30 -18.26 21.08 1.46
C VAL A 30 -18.72 19.82 2.15
N ARG A 31 -19.93 19.86 2.72
CA ARG A 31 -20.48 18.72 3.44
C ARG A 31 -20.67 17.60 2.40
N PRO A 32 -20.04 16.42 2.60
CA PRO A 32 -20.09 15.35 1.60
C PRO A 32 -21.55 14.94 1.38
N THR A 33 -21.89 14.65 0.14
CA THR A 33 -23.21 14.15 -0.20
C THR A 33 -23.49 12.83 0.54
N PRO A 34 -24.75 12.45 0.80
CA PRO A 34 -25.07 11.18 1.47
C PRO A 34 -24.45 9.94 0.82
N LEU A 35 -24.27 9.95 -0.51
CA LEU A 35 -23.61 8.88 -1.26
C LEU A 35 -22.10 8.85 -1.02
N GLU A 36 -21.43 10.01 -0.98
CA GLU A 36 -20.00 10.10 -0.64
C GLU A 36 -19.75 9.71 0.81
N TRP A 37 -20.63 10.13 1.73
CA TRP A 37 -20.59 9.69 3.12
C TRP A 37 -20.73 8.17 3.25
N ALA A 38 -21.69 7.57 2.53
CA ALA A 38 -21.89 6.13 2.54
C ALA A 38 -20.72 5.35 1.91
N ARG A 39 -20.14 5.87 0.81
CA ARG A 39 -18.93 5.31 0.18
C ARG A 39 -17.74 5.37 1.13
N ARG A 40 -17.49 6.53 1.74
CA ARG A 40 -16.42 6.73 2.73
C ARG A 40 -16.57 5.77 3.92
N ARG A 41 -17.77 5.66 4.49
CA ARG A 41 -18.06 4.75 5.61
C ARG A 41 -17.83 3.29 5.26
N ARG A 42 -18.13 2.87 4.02
CA ARG A 42 -17.82 1.51 3.54
C ARG A 42 -16.32 1.30 3.43
N ALA A 43 -15.61 2.23 2.79
CA ALA A 43 -14.15 2.18 2.65
C ALA A 43 -13.44 2.14 4.03
N GLU A 44 -13.84 2.98 4.98
CA GLU A 44 -13.31 2.97 6.35
C GLU A 44 -13.57 1.65 7.07
N ARG A 45 -14.74 1.04 6.87
CA ARG A 45 -15.06 -0.28 7.46
C ARG A 45 -14.24 -1.39 6.82
N ASP A 46 -14.05 -1.35 5.51
CA ASP A 46 -13.23 -2.33 4.80
C ASP A 46 -11.75 -2.19 5.17
N ALA A 47 -11.22 -0.97 5.30
CA ALA A 47 -9.87 -0.72 5.79
C ALA A 47 -9.67 -1.27 7.21
N LYS A 48 -10.60 -1.00 8.14
CA LYS A 48 -10.56 -1.57 9.50
C LYS A 48 -10.62 -3.10 9.50
N ARG A 49 -11.37 -3.70 8.57
CA ARG A 49 -11.44 -5.16 8.45
C ARG A 49 -10.13 -5.74 7.93
N VAL A 50 -9.53 -5.10 6.94
CA VAL A 50 -8.22 -5.46 6.38
C VAL A 50 -7.15 -5.38 7.47
N GLU A 51 -7.08 -4.27 8.18
CA GLU A 51 -6.14 -4.07 9.29
C GLU A 51 -6.33 -5.13 10.38
N ALA A 52 -7.57 -5.35 10.83
CA ALA A 52 -7.87 -6.38 11.82
C ALA A 52 -7.51 -7.80 11.32
N ALA A 53 -7.66 -8.08 10.02
CA ALA A 53 -7.26 -9.35 9.44
C ALA A 53 -5.73 -9.50 9.39
N GLY A 54 -5.01 -8.43 9.04
CA GLY A 54 -3.55 -8.34 9.12
C GLY A 54 -3.05 -8.65 10.53
N ASN A 55 -3.60 -7.96 11.53
CA ASN A 55 -3.22 -8.15 12.94
C ASN A 55 -3.46 -9.59 13.41
N ARG A 56 -4.58 -10.23 13.00
CA ARG A 56 -4.83 -11.65 13.33
C ARG A 56 -3.80 -12.61 12.73
N ALA A 57 -3.27 -12.30 11.54
CA ALA A 57 -2.20 -13.08 10.95
C ALA A 57 -0.85 -12.79 11.62
N LEU A 58 -0.58 -11.52 11.98
CA LEU A 58 0.64 -11.10 12.66
C LEU A 58 0.80 -11.72 14.06
N THR A 59 -0.27 -11.74 14.87
CA THR A 59 -0.24 -12.34 16.22
C THR A 59 0.22 -13.81 16.21
N ARG A 60 0.09 -14.51 15.08
CA ARG A 60 0.50 -15.91 14.97
C ARG A 60 2.01 -16.06 14.82
N LEU A 61 2.68 -15.03 14.34
CA LEU A 61 4.13 -15.00 14.18
C LEU A 61 4.86 -14.83 15.52
N ASP A 62 4.18 -14.32 16.55
CA ASP A 62 4.73 -14.21 17.91
C ASP A 62 5.18 -15.58 18.47
N HIS A 63 4.62 -16.67 17.94
CA HIS A 63 4.95 -18.04 18.35
C HIS A 63 6.19 -18.62 17.64
N LEU A 64 6.73 -17.95 16.61
CA LEU A 64 7.80 -18.50 15.76
C LEU A 64 9.20 -18.41 16.39
N GLY A 65 9.34 -17.62 17.46
CA GLY A 65 10.61 -17.42 18.16
C GLY A 65 11.49 -16.32 17.55
N PRO A 66 12.65 -16.04 18.17
CA PRO A 66 13.44 -14.82 17.90
C PRO A 66 14.15 -14.80 16.55
N ALA A 67 14.29 -15.95 15.88
CA ALA A 67 14.93 -16.06 14.56
C ALA A 67 14.01 -15.64 13.40
N TRP A 68 12.76 -15.28 13.70
CA TRP A 68 11.78 -14.82 12.72
C TRP A 68 11.62 -13.31 12.80
N HIS A 69 11.62 -12.69 11.63
CA HIS A 69 11.50 -11.25 11.46
C HIS A 69 10.34 -10.94 10.54
N VAL A 70 9.47 -10.06 11.02
CA VAL A 70 8.36 -9.52 10.23
C VAL A 70 8.74 -8.13 9.74
N VAL A 71 8.47 -7.89 8.46
CA VAL A 71 8.76 -6.61 7.80
C VAL A 71 7.52 -6.18 7.02
N ASP A 72 7.05 -4.98 7.32
CA ASP A 72 6.09 -4.27 6.46
C ASP A 72 6.84 -3.83 5.19
N TRP A 73 6.22 -4.05 4.04
CA TRP A 73 6.81 -3.71 2.75
C TRP A 73 5.75 -3.17 1.80
N PRO A 74 6.11 -2.23 0.91
CA PRO A 74 5.16 -1.61 0.00
C PRO A 74 4.68 -2.63 -1.05
N ARG A 75 3.46 -3.12 -0.86
CA ARG A 75 2.76 -4.02 -1.79
C ARG A 75 2.21 -3.30 -3.02
N THR A 76 2.20 -1.97 -3.01
CA THR A 76 1.85 -1.13 -4.15
C THR A 76 3.12 -0.48 -4.71
N GLU A 77 3.13 -0.27 -6.03
CA GLU A 77 4.07 0.71 -6.58
C GLU A 77 3.61 2.05 -6.04
N VAL A 78 4.47 2.77 -5.33
CA VAL A 78 4.24 4.19 -5.11
C VAL A 78 4.26 4.82 -6.50
N PRO A 79 3.15 5.35 -7.01
CA PRO A 79 3.16 5.94 -8.33
C PRO A 79 4.21 7.06 -8.34
N ALA A 80 5.03 7.14 -9.39
CA ALA A 80 5.96 8.25 -9.57
C ALA A 80 5.23 9.62 -9.60
N ALA A 81 3.91 9.61 -9.83
CA ALA A 81 3.02 10.75 -9.74
C ALA A 81 1.75 10.37 -8.94
N PRO A 82 1.68 10.69 -7.63
CA PRO A 82 0.49 10.46 -6.78
C PRO A 82 -0.80 11.11 -7.31
N TRP A 83 -0.69 12.05 -8.24
CA TRP A 83 -1.80 12.79 -8.84
C TRP A 83 -2.43 12.10 -10.06
N LEU A 84 -1.84 11.03 -10.59
CA LEU A 84 -2.34 10.32 -11.77
C LEU A 84 -3.40 9.25 -11.45
N ASP A 85 -3.66 8.96 -10.18
CA ASP A 85 -4.69 8.00 -9.74
C ASP A 85 -6.10 8.63 -9.78
N ILE A 86 -6.49 9.19 -10.93
CA ILE A 86 -7.81 9.79 -11.16
C ILE A 86 -8.96 8.78 -11.03
N ASP A 87 -8.68 7.48 -11.16
CA ASP A 87 -9.69 6.43 -11.07
C ASP A 87 -10.08 6.04 -9.64
N GLY A 88 -9.37 6.52 -8.61
CA GLY A 88 -9.70 6.22 -7.21
C GLY A 88 -9.87 4.73 -6.91
N ARG A 89 -9.39 3.83 -7.79
CA ARG A 89 -9.32 2.39 -7.54
C ARG A 89 -8.18 2.21 -6.56
N ALA A 90 -8.44 2.54 -5.29
CA ALA A 90 -7.76 1.93 -4.16
C ALA A 90 -7.75 0.44 -4.47
N ARG A 91 -6.61 -0.04 -4.94
CA ARG A 91 -6.42 -1.38 -5.45
C ARG A 91 -6.52 -2.29 -4.25
N ASP A 92 -7.75 -2.72 -3.92
CA ASP A 92 -8.16 -3.43 -2.69
C ASP A 92 -6.94 -3.87 -1.87
N GLU A 93 -6.42 -2.91 -1.09
CA GLU A 93 -5.08 -3.02 -0.54
C GLU A 93 -5.18 -4.01 0.61
N ARG A 94 -4.88 -5.27 0.31
CA ARG A 94 -4.92 -6.32 1.31
C ARG A 94 -3.83 -6.07 2.33
N ALA A 95 -4.09 -6.48 3.56
CA ALA A 95 -3.04 -6.60 4.55
C ALA A 95 -2.06 -7.68 4.08
N GLY A 96 -0.78 -7.45 4.32
CA GLY A 96 0.25 -8.41 3.99
C GLY A 96 1.59 -7.95 4.53
N PHE A 97 2.51 -8.88 4.66
CA PHE A 97 3.82 -8.63 5.26
C PHE A 97 4.82 -9.63 4.69
N LEU A 98 6.10 -9.33 4.87
CA LEU A 98 7.17 -10.26 4.59
C LEU A 98 7.57 -10.95 5.90
N ALA A 99 7.50 -12.28 5.92
CA ALA A 99 8.05 -13.10 6.99
C ALA A 99 9.40 -13.66 6.54
N ILE A 100 10.44 -13.38 7.32
CA ILE A 100 11.81 -13.80 7.06
C ILE A 100 12.26 -14.64 8.24
N GLY A 101 12.63 -15.88 8.00
CA GLY A 101 13.07 -16.75 9.06
C GLY A 101 13.89 -17.91 8.56
N PRO A 102 14.16 -18.88 9.42
CA PRO A 102 15.06 -19.96 9.09
C PRO A 102 14.58 -20.84 7.93
N SER A 103 13.26 -20.92 7.71
CA SER A 103 12.65 -21.64 6.58
C SER A 103 12.69 -20.88 5.26
N GLY A 104 13.16 -19.62 5.26
CA GLY A 104 13.27 -18.78 4.07
C GLY A 104 12.42 -17.50 4.18
N LEU A 105 12.09 -16.94 3.02
CA LEU A 105 11.35 -15.69 2.89
C LEU A 105 9.97 -15.94 2.31
N PHE A 106 8.96 -15.34 2.91
CA PHE A 106 7.56 -15.56 2.57
C PHE A 106 6.82 -14.23 2.43
N ALA A 107 6.27 -13.96 1.25
CA ALA A 107 5.38 -12.83 1.06
C ALA A 107 3.95 -13.28 1.39
N VAL A 108 3.45 -12.84 2.54
CA VAL A 108 2.13 -13.22 3.05
C VAL A 108 1.10 -12.21 2.61
N THR A 109 0.14 -12.64 1.80
CA THR A 109 -1.06 -11.90 1.44
C THR A 109 -2.22 -12.37 2.31
N VAL A 110 -2.91 -11.44 2.97
CA VAL A 110 -4.04 -11.75 3.85
C VAL A 110 -5.36 -11.50 3.14
N ALA A 111 -6.19 -12.55 3.04
CA ALA A 111 -7.53 -12.49 2.49
C ALA A 111 -8.58 -12.69 3.61
N ASP A 112 -9.30 -11.61 3.95
CA ASP A 112 -10.44 -11.70 4.87
C ASP A 112 -11.68 -12.21 4.15
N HIS A 113 -12.14 -13.41 4.53
CA HIS A 113 -13.39 -14.00 4.03
C HIS A 113 -14.52 -13.96 5.07
N GLY A 114 -14.26 -13.47 6.29
CA GLY A 114 -15.27 -13.39 7.35
C GLY A 114 -15.96 -14.74 7.61
N ARG A 115 -17.29 -14.76 7.47
CA ARG A 115 -18.11 -15.98 7.61
C ARG A 115 -18.36 -16.70 6.28
N ALA A 116 -17.91 -16.14 5.16
CA ALA A 116 -18.14 -16.72 3.86
C ALA A 116 -17.34 -18.02 3.72
N ARG A 117 -17.97 -19.01 3.09
CA ARG A 117 -17.30 -20.24 2.68
C ARG A 117 -16.32 -19.97 1.54
N VAL A 118 -15.14 -20.57 1.64
CA VAL A 118 -14.08 -20.49 0.64
C VAL A 118 -13.91 -21.85 0.00
N MET A 119 -13.86 -21.87 -1.33
CA MET A 119 -13.52 -23.06 -2.11
C MET A 119 -12.25 -22.77 -2.89
N ILE A 120 -11.28 -23.69 -2.80
CA ILE A 120 -10.03 -23.64 -3.55
C ILE A 120 -10.00 -24.86 -4.47
N ALA A 121 -9.80 -24.62 -5.75
CA ALA A 121 -9.65 -25.66 -6.76
C ALA A 121 -8.43 -25.31 -7.62
N GLY A 122 -7.26 -25.80 -7.21
CA GLY A 122 -5.99 -25.42 -7.82
C GLY A 122 -5.76 -23.92 -7.69
N ASP A 123 -5.59 -23.24 -8.82
CA ASP A 123 -5.34 -21.80 -8.91
C ASP A 123 -6.61 -20.93 -8.86
N VAL A 124 -7.78 -21.53 -8.65
CA VAL A 124 -9.05 -20.82 -8.54
C VAL A 124 -9.48 -20.78 -7.08
N VAL A 125 -9.74 -19.57 -6.58
CA VAL A 125 -10.44 -19.37 -5.30
C VAL A 125 -11.85 -18.84 -5.57
N GLN A 126 -12.83 -19.35 -4.85
CA GLN A 126 -14.21 -18.88 -4.90
C GLN A 126 -14.70 -18.53 -3.50
N ILE A 127 -15.20 -17.30 -3.32
CA ILE A 127 -15.71 -16.76 -2.05
C ILE A 127 -17.05 -16.10 -2.32
N ASN A 128 -18.10 -16.57 -1.64
CA ASN A 128 -19.47 -16.04 -1.81
C ASN A 128 -19.92 -15.92 -3.29
N GLY A 129 -19.62 -16.94 -4.10
CA GLY A 129 -19.95 -16.98 -5.54
C GLY A 129 -19.04 -16.15 -6.45
N LYS A 130 -18.13 -15.34 -5.90
CA LYS A 130 -17.15 -14.57 -6.68
C LYS A 130 -15.83 -15.33 -6.79
N ARG A 131 -15.12 -15.16 -7.91
CA ARG A 131 -13.81 -15.76 -8.17
C ARG A 131 -12.71 -14.70 -8.20
N PRO A 132 -12.22 -14.24 -7.04
CA PRO A 132 -11.20 -13.21 -7.02
C PRO A 132 -9.82 -13.76 -7.41
N GLY A 133 -8.97 -12.91 -7.99
CA GLY A 133 -7.63 -13.27 -8.47
C GLY A 133 -6.54 -13.34 -7.39
N TYR A 134 -6.83 -13.86 -6.19
CA TYR A 134 -5.92 -13.78 -5.04
C TYR A 134 -4.59 -14.52 -5.24
N PHE A 135 -4.61 -15.67 -5.93
CA PHE A 135 -3.37 -16.39 -6.22
C PHE A 135 -2.46 -15.63 -7.17
N ALA A 136 -3.01 -15.00 -8.20
CA ALA A 136 -2.26 -14.14 -9.11
C ALA A 136 -1.69 -12.91 -8.39
N GLU A 137 -2.45 -12.34 -7.45
CA GLU A 137 -2.00 -11.25 -6.59
C GLU A 137 -0.82 -11.67 -5.71
N ALA A 138 -0.97 -12.74 -4.93
CA ALA A 138 0.08 -13.25 -4.04
C ALA A 138 1.38 -13.57 -4.79
N ARG A 139 1.28 -14.19 -5.98
CA ARG A 139 2.45 -14.49 -6.82
C ARG A 139 3.15 -13.24 -7.33
N ARG A 140 2.41 -12.23 -7.78
CA ARG A 140 3.01 -10.94 -8.19
C ARG A 140 3.77 -10.30 -7.03
N ASP A 141 3.17 -10.33 -5.85
CA ASP A 141 3.73 -9.70 -4.66
C ASP A 141 5.02 -10.40 -4.24
N ALA A 142 5.04 -11.73 -4.18
CA ALA A 142 6.27 -12.49 -3.93
C ALA A 142 7.34 -12.23 -5.00
N LYS A 143 6.95 -12.20 -6.29
CA LYS A 143 7.89 -11.90 -7.38
C LYS A 143 8.49 -10.50 -7.26
N ARG A 144 7.69 -9.50 -6.87
CA ARG A 144 8.17 -8.13 -6.64
C ARG A 144 9.13 -8.08 -5.46
N ALA A 145 8.76 -8.71 -4.34
CA ALA A 145 9.62 -8.76 -3.16
C ALA A 145 10.96 -9.44 -3.48
N SER A 146 10.91 -10.58 -4.17
CA SER A 146 12.09 -11.31 -4.62
C SER A 146 12.98 -10.46 -5.52
N LYS A 147 12.40 -9.74 -6.50
CA LYS A 147 13.15 -8.87 -7.41
C LYS A 147 13.83 -7.71 -6.66
N ALA A 148 13.12 -7.06 -5.74
CA ALA A 148 13.62 -5.94 -4.96
C ALA A 148 14.79 -6.35 -4.05
N LEU A 149 14.60 -7.45 -3.30
CA LEU A 149 15.64 -7.99 -2.42
C LEU A 149 16.85 -8.50 -3.21
N SER A 150 16.62 -9.17 -4.34
CA SER A 150 17.72 -9.66 -5.17
C SER A 150 18.56 -8.50 -5.73
N ALA A 151 17.93 -7.39 -6.10
CA ALA A 151 18.63 -6.20 -6.56
C ALA A 151 19.44 -5.54 -5.43
N ALA A 152 18.88 -5.47 -4.20
CA ALA A 152 19.55 -4.87 -3.06
C ALA A 152 20.72 -5.73 -2.53
N VAL A 153 20.59 -7.06 -2.55
CA VAL A 153 21.61 -7.99 -2.03
C VAL A 153 22.65 -8.36 -3.10
N GLY A 154 22.31 -8.25 -4.39
CA GLY A 154 23.20 -8.60 -5.51
C GLY A 154 23.24 -10.10 -5.84
N MET A 155 22.33 -10.88 -5.29
CA MET A 155 22.18 -12.33 -5.51
C MET A 155 20.71 -12.73 -5.51
N ALA A 156 20.38 -13.88 -6.08
CA ALA A 156 18.99 -14.34 -6.16
C ALA A 156 18.43 -14.64 -4.75
N VAL A 157 17.40 -13.90 -4.35
CA VAL A 157 16.66 -14.08 -3.09
C VAL A 157 15.27 -14.61 -3.42
N PRO A 158 15.02 -15.94 -3.32
CA PRO A 158 13.71 -16.50 -3.58
C PRO A 158 12.74 -16.11 -2.47
N VAL A 159 11.56 -15.63 -2.86
CA VAL A 159 10.45 -15.32 -1.93
C VAL A 159 9.26 -16.17 -2.30
N THR A 160 8.76 -16.93 -1.33
CA THR A 160 7.63 -17.84 -1.52
C THR A 160 6.32 -17.10 -1.28
N PRO A 161 5.38 -17.10 -2.24
CA PRO A 161 4.05 -16.52 -2.01
C PRO A 161 3.23 -17.39 -1.06
N VAL A 162 2.57 -16.72 -0.10
CA VAL A 162 1.66 -17.36 0.85
C VAL A 162 0.34 -16.59 0.85
N LEU A 163 -0.76 -17.27 0.53
CA LEU A 163 -2.11 -16.73 0.68
C LEU A 163 -2.71 -17.23 1.99
N THR A 164 -2.94 -16.30 2.92
CA THR A 164 -3.51 -16.60 4.24
C THR A 164 -4.97 -16.16 4.31
N PHE A 165 -5.85 -17.11 4.63
CA PHE A 165 -7.26 -16.83 4.85
C PHE A 165 -7.56 -16.51 6.32
N VAL A 166 -8.28 -15.41 6.51
CA VAL A 166 -8.74 -14.96 7.83
C VAL A 166 -10.26 -14.95 7.83
N GLY A 167 -10.84 -15.64 8.80
CA GLY A 167 -12.29 -15.78 8.94
C GLY A 167 -12.67 -17.01 9.74
N SER A 168 -13.97 -17.22 9.90
CA SER A 168 -14.56 -18.38 10.55
C SER A 168 -15.37 -19.27 9.59
N GLY A 169 -15.55 -18.84 8.34
CA GLY A 169 -16.19 -19.67 7.31
C GLY A 169 -15.37 -20.93 6.99
N GLN A 170 -16.06 -21.98 6.55
CA GLN A 170 -15.40 -23.22 6.13
C GLN A 170 -14.54 -22.99 4.88
N ILE A 171 -13.35 -23.59 4.85
CA ILE A 171 -12.46 -23.60 3.70
C ILE A 171 -12.40 -25.03 3.18
N SER A 172 -12.79 -25.23 1.92
CA SER A 172 -12.73 -26.54 1.23
C SER A 172 -11.67 -26.49 0.14
N VAL A 173 -10.76 -27.47 0.13
CA VAL A 173 -9.62 -27.53 -0.80
C VAL A 173 -9.77 -28.78 -1.68
N TYR A 174 -9.98 -28.57 -2.97
CA TYR A 174 -10.12 -29.61 -4.00
C TYR A 174 -8.87 -29.74 -4.89
N GLY A 175 -7.77 -29.12 -4.45
CA GLY A 175 -6.49 -29.12 -5.14
C GLY A 175 -5.67 -27.90 -4.72
N LEU A 176 -4.37 -28.09 -4.53
CA LEU A 176 -3.48 -27.00 -4.14
C LEU A 176 -3.08 -26.15 -5.36
N PRO A 177 -2.98 -24.82 -5.21
CA PRO A 177 -2.45 -23.95 -6.26
C PRO A 177 -0.98 -24.27 -6.55
N LYS A 178 -0.55 -23.96 -7.77
CA LYS A 178 0.87 -24.07 -8.12
C LYS A 178 1.62 -22.84 -7.66
N ASP A 179 2.84 -23.06 -7.16
CA ASP A 179 3.77 -22.00 -6.77
C ASP A 179 3.17 -20.98 -5.80
N CYS A 180 2.28 -21.44 -4.90
CA CYS A 180 1.69 -20.63 -3.85
C CYS A 180 1.28 -21.50 -2.67
N LEU A 181 1.69 -21.12 -1.47
CA LEU A 181 1.28 -21.80 -0.24
C LEU A 181 -0.04 -21.23 0.24
N VAL A 182 -0.88 -22.09 0.81
CA VAL A 182 -2.17 -21.68 1.37
C VAL A 182 -2.23 -22.04 2.84
N ALA A 183 -2.60 -21.08 3.66
CA ALA A 183 -2.79 -21.27 5.10
C ALA A 183 -4.10 -20.65 5.56
N THR A 184 -4.64 -21.17 6.66
CA THR A 184 -5.46 -20.35 7.54
C THR A 184 -4.55 -19.54 8.46
N HIS A 185 -5.02 -18.40 8.97
CA HIS A 185 -4.23 -17.64 9.96
C HIS A 185 -3.83 -18.50 11.18
N ARG A 186 -4.64 -19.49 11.56
CA ARG A 186 -4.36 -20.37 12.70
C ARG A 186 -3.23 -21.36 12.46
N GLU A 187 -2.91 -21.64 11.20
CA GLU A 187 -1.90 -22.61 10.79
C GLU A 187 -0.69 -21.94 10.14
N LEU A 188 -0.71 -20.60 10.02
CA LEU A 188 0.33 -19.84 9.35
C LEU A 188 1.70 -20.07 9.99
N ASP A 189 1.77 -20.08 11.33
CA ASP A 189 2.98 -20.38 12.08
C ASP A 189 3.55 -21.76 11.74
N ARG A 190 2.70 -22.79 11.76
CA ARG A 190 3.08 -24.17 11.43
C ARG A 190 3.56 -24.30 10.00
N LEU A 191 2.87 -23.65 9.06
CA LEU A 191 3.23 -23.67 7.64
C LEU A 191 4.59 -23.01 7.40
N LEU A 192 4.87 -21.89 8.09
CA LEU A 192 6.14 -21.19 7.98
C LEU A 192 7.30 -22.02 8.53
N VAL A 193 7.12 -22.71 9.66
CA VAL A 193 8.15 -23.58 10.26
C VAL A 193 8.35 -24.88 9.49
N ALA A 194 7.31 -25.41 8.84
CA ALA A 194 7.36 -26.68 8.13
C ALA A 194 8.42 -26.73 7.01
N GLY A 195 8.88 -25.57 6.52
CA GLY A 195 9.96 -25.48 5.54
C GLY A 195 11.35 -25.89 6.06
N GLY A 196 11.50 -26.11 7.36
CA GLY A 196 12.74 -26.53 8.01
C GLY A 196 13.78 -25.41 8.08
N GLN A 197 15.05 -25.77 8.28
CA GLN A 197 16.16 -24.81 8.32
C GLN A 197 16.81 -24.69 6.93
N ARG A 198 16.40 -23.71 6.14
CA ARG A 198 16.97 -23.43 4.80
C ARG A 198 18.05 -22.36 4.81
N ILE A 199 17.92 -21.39 5.71
CA ILE A 199 18.90 -20.31 5.91
C ILE A 199 19.27 -20.22 7.39
N SER A 200 20.47 -19.72 7.69
CA SER A 200 20.89 -19.52 9.08
C SER A 200 20.10 -18.38 9.75
N PRO A 201 19.92 -18.38 11.09
CA PRO A 201 19.27 -17.27 11.78
C PRO A 201 19.98 -15.93 11.53
N ALA A 202 21.31 -15.93 11.49
CA ALA A 202 22.11 -14.74 11.17
C ALA A 202 21.87 -14.24 9.73
N THR A 203 21.63 -15.15 8.78
CA THR A 203 21.26 -14.78 7.40
C THR A 203 19.86 -14.18 7.36
N ALA A 204 18.90 -14.77 8.07
CA ALA A 204 17.54 -14.24 8.18
C ALA A 204 17.54 -12.83 8.78
N GLU A 205 18.34 -12.59 9.82
CA GLU A 205 18.52 -11.28 10.43
C GLU A 205 19.06 -10.24 9.43
N LYS A 206 20.15 -10.56 8.73
CA LYS A 206 20.74 -9.66 7.70
C LYS A 206 19.74 -9.34 6.60
N LEU A 207 19.02 -10.34 6.09
CA LEU A 207 18.00 -10.12 5.06
C LEU A 207 16.83 -9.28 5.58
N SER A 208 16.49 -9.39 6.87
CA SER A 208 15.49 -8.55 7.50
C SER A 208 15.91 -7.08 7.59
N GLN A 209 17.20 -6.81 7.84
CA GLN A 209 17.73 -5.45 7.86
C GLN A 209 17.66 -4.82 6.46
N VAL A 210 18.02 -5.58 5.41
CA VAL A 210 17.88 -5.14 4.02
C VAL A 210 16.40 -4.86 3.69
N ALA A 211 15.50 -5.77 4.03
CA ALA A 211 14.06 -5.61 3.78
C ALA A 211 13.48 -4.38 4.51
N ARG A 212 13.97 -4.05 5.70
CA ARG A 212 13.53 -2.86 6.46
C ARG A 212 14.03 -1.55 5.88
N HIS A 213 15.09 -1.57 5.08
CA HIS A 213 15.63 -0.35 4.49
C HIS A 213 14.72 0.16 3.36
N PRO A 214 14.17 1.40 3.44
CA PRO A 214 13.21 1.89 2.44
C PRO A 214 13.74 1.88 1.01
N ALA A 215 15.05 2.15 0.82
CA ALA A 215 15.69 2.16 -0.49
C ALA A 215 15.66 0.81 -1.23
N THR A 216 15.48 -0.31 -0.51
CA THR A 216 15.31 -1.65 -1.09
C THR A 216 14.11 -1.68 -2.04
N TRP A 217 13.06 -0.93 -1.70
CA TRP A 217 11.80 -0.93 -2.42
C TRP A 217 11.72 0.15 -3.51
N LEU A 218 12.52 1.21 -3.40
CA LEU A 218 12.58 2.31 -4.38
C LEU A 218 13.16 1.87 -5.74
N ASN A 219 14.03 0.84 -5.74
CA ASN A 219 14.69 0.34 -6.94
C ASN A 219 14.06 -0.94 -7.52
N ALA A 220 12.92 -1.38 -6.97
CA ALA A 220 12.14 -2.47 -7.55
C ALA A 220 11.53 -1.98 -8.87
N PRO A 221 11.94 -2.48 -10.05
CA PRO A 221 11.66 -1.78 -11.30
C PRO A 221 10.19 -1.92 -11.69
N TYR A 222 9.46 -0.82 -11.53
CA TYR A 222 8.74 -0.22 -12.65
C TYR A 222 9.38 1.15 -12.93
N ARG A 223 10.35 1.21 -13.85
CA ARG A 223 10.49 2.42 -14.66
C ARG A 223 9.24 2.41 -15.55
N SER A 224 8.37 3.38 -15.37
CA SER A 224 7.23 3.52 -16.26
C SER A 224 7.72 3.65 -17.69
N SER A 225 6.98 3.09 -18.64
CA SER A 225 7.19 3.31 -20.07
C SER A 225 7.01 4.78 -20.49
N ALA A 226 6.93 5.73 -19.55
CA ALA A 226 6.86 7.17 -19.80
C ALA A 226 8.21 7.76 -20.27
N ASP A 227 9.31 7.02 -20.16
CA ASP A 227 10.59 7.35 -20.81
C ASP A 227 10.71 6.77 -22.23
N TYR A 228 9.65 6.20 -22.79
CA TYR A 228 9.61 5.92 -24.23
C TYR A 228 9.29 7.23 -24.97
N ARG A 229 10.33 8.01 -25.29
CA ARG A 229 10.24 9.07 -26.31
C ARG A 229 10.07 8.39 -27.66
N TRP A 230 8.82 8.23 -28.08
CA TRP A 230 8.46 8.02 -29.47
C TRP A 230 9.02 9.22 -30.27
N TYR A 231 9.95 8.95 -31.19
CA TYR A 231 10.29 9.91 -32.24
C TYR A 231 9.37 9.60 -33.42
N GLU A 232 8.42 10.49 -33.70
CA GLU A 232 7.81 10.54 -35.02
C GLU A 232 8.76 11.25 -35.97
N ASP A 233 8.96 10.62 -37.12
CA ASP A 233 9.66 11.09 -38.32
C ASP A 233 11.15 11.41 -38.23
N GLY A 234 11.96 10.41 -38.61
CA GLY A 234 13.04 10.63 -39.58
C GLY A 234 14.27 11.44 -39.16
N ARG A 235 14.58 11.61 -37.87
CA ARG A 235 15.85 12.21 -37.43
C ARG A 235 16.55 11.41 -36.33
N THR A 236 17.69 10.82 -36.67
CA THR A 236 18.60 10.18 -35.71
C THR A 236 19.57 11.21 -35.09
N ALA A 237 19.96 10.99 -33.82
CA ALA A 237 20.88 11.81 -33.04
C ALA A 237 22.34 11.89 -33.57
N ALA A 238 22.58 11.49 -34.82
CA ALA A 238 23.83 11.67 -35.55
C ALA A 238 23.90 12.99 -36.35
N ASP A 239 22.80 13.76 -36.43
CA ASP A 239 22.81 15.10 -37.04
C ASP A 239 22.96 16.18 -35.97
N LYS A 240 24.18 16.30 -35.43
CA LYS A 240 24.66 17.56 -34.87
C LYS A 240 26.03 17.84 -35.48
N ARG A 241 26.00 18.57 -36.60
CA ARG A 241 27.18 19.25 -37.12
C ARG A 241 27.79 20.11 -36.03
N SER A 242 29.05 19.85 -35.72
CA SER A 242 29.94 20.75 -35.01
C SER A 242 30.08 22.05 -35.80
N ALA A 243 29.39 23.11 -35.40
CA ALA A 243 29.69 24.46 -35.85
C ALA A 243 30.77 25.05 -34.94
N ARG A 244 31.97 25.19 -35.51
CA ARG A 244 33.14 25.82 -34.95
C ARG A 244 33.23 27.22 -35.57
N ARG A 245 32.98 28.28 -34.80
CA ARG A 245 33.71 29.57 -34.78
C ARG A 245 33.04 30.53 -33.81
#